data_AF-A0A7S9LNN0-F1
#
_entry.id   AF-A0A7S9LNN0-F1
#
_cell.length_a   1.000
_cell.length_b   1.000
_cell.length_c   1.000
_cell.angle_alpha   90.00
_cell.angle_beta   90.00
_cell.angle_gamma   90.00
#
_symmetry.space_group_name_H-M   'P 1'
#
loop_
_entity.id
_entity.type
_entity.pdbx_description
1 polymer ?
#
loop_
_entity_poly.entity_id
_entity_poly.type
_entity_poly.pdbx_seq_one_letter_code
_entity_poly.pdbx_strand_id
1 'polypeptide(L)'
;MEVSAKLPVGTPVQFTSEWLARIAPAEAKRFANRKGIINGYRGQFGTGVPEPIVLFPKSGRRSEVKLFEVPWSRLELLPED
;
A
#
# COMPACT_ATOMS: atom_id res chain seq x y z
N MET A 1 -4.75 11.56 0.72
CA MET A 1 -4.46 11.81 -0.71
C MET A 1 -5.61 11.24 -1.51
N GLU A 2 -6.17 12.01 -2.45
CA GLU A 2 -7.27 11.55 -3.29
C GLU A 2 -6.71 10.95 -4.59
N VAL A 3 -6.91 9.65 -4.79
CA VAL A 3 -6.51 8.95 -6.02
C VAL A 3 -7.76 8.79 -6.88
N SER A 4 -7.80 9.51 -8.01
CA SER A 4 -8.94 9.55 -8.91
C SER A 4 -8.86 8.57 -10.08
N ALA A 5 -7.73 7.86 -10.24
CA ALA A 5 -7.49 6.91 -11.31
C ALA A 5 -6.58 5.76 -10.89
N LYS A 6 -6.64 4.67 -11.65
CA LYS A 6 -5.70 3.55 -11.53
C LYS A 6 -4.26 4.03 -11.85
N LEU A 7 -3.32 3.72 -10.96
CA LEU A 7 -1.90 3.96 -11.17
C LEU A 7 -1.21 2.75 -11.86
N PRO A 8 -0.03 2.95 -12.45
CA PRO A 8 0.74 1.85 -13.02
C PRO A 8 1.05 0.74 -12.00
N VAL A 9 1.09 -0.50 -12.47
CA VAL A 9 1.71 -1.59 -11.70
C VAL A 9 3.20 -1.27 -11.59
N GLY A 10 3.77 -1.45 -10.40
CA GLY A 10 5.14 -1.06 -10.08
C GLY A 10 5.25 0.28 -9.35
N THR A 11 4.20 1.11 -9.33
CA THR A 11 4.23 2.38 -8.58
C THR A 11 4.59 2.13 -7.11
N PRO A 12 5.63 2.81 -6.59
CA PRO A 12 6.07 2.62 -5.22
C PRO A 12 5.12 3.35 -4.26
N VAL A 13 4.76 2.67 -3.19
CA VAL A 13 3.83 3.16 -2.16
C VAL A 13 4.33 2.80 -0.77
N GLN A 14 3.91 3.54 0.24
CA GLN A 14 4.02 3.13 1.63
C GLN A 14 2.74 3.46 2.39
N PHE A 15 2.63 2.98 3.62
CA PHE A 15 1.52 3.35 4.47
C PHE A 15 1.73 4.72 5.10
N THR A 16 0.66 5.52 5.16
CA THR A 16 0.71 6.85 5.78
C THR A 16 1.02 6.77 7.27
N SER A 17 1.72 7.78 7.78
CA SER A 17 2.00 7.93 9.21
C SER A 17 0.73 7.95 10.06
N GLU A 18 -0.36 8.55 9.54
CA GLU A 18 -1.66 8.60 10.21
C GLU A 18 -2.26 7.19 10.41
N TRP A 19 -2.20 6.35 9.38
CA TRP A 19 -2.69 4.98 9.49
C TRP A 19 -1.81 4.14 10.43
N LEU A 20 -0.49 4.27 10.34
CA LEU A 20 0.44 3.58 11.23
C LEU A 20 0.22 3.92 12.71
N ALA A 21 -0.19 5.16 13.02
CA ALA A 21 -0.53 5.59 14.38
C ALA A 21 -1.84 4.99 14.92
N ARG A 22 -2.72 4.47 14.04
CA ARG A 22 -4.06 3.93 14.40
C ARG A 22 -4.11 2.41 14.52
N ILE A 23 -3.11 1.69 14.05
CA ILE A 23 -3.07 0.22 14.07
C ILE A 23 -2.26 -0.34 15.24
N ALA A 24 -2.26 -1.67 15.40
CA ALA A 24 -1.50 -2.34 16.44
C ALA A 24 0.02 -2.04 16.32
N PRO A 25 0.74 -1.78 17.43
CA PRO A 25 2.17 -1.44 17.40
C PRO A 25 3.06 -2.45 16.67
N ALA A 26 2.72 -3.74 16.72
CA ALA A 26 3.46 -4.79 16.01
C ALA A 26 3.31 -4.66 14.48
N GLU A 27 2.11 -4.35 14.00
CA GLU A 27 1.87 -4.09 12.58
C GLU A 27 2.49 -2.77 12.13
N ALA A 28 2.35 -1.72 12.94
CA ALA A 28 3.00 -0.44 12.69
C ALA A 28 4.52 -0.63 12.50
N LYS A 29 5.19 -1.39 13.39
CA LYS A 29 6.62 -1.72 13.25
C LYS A 29 6.95 -2.55 12.01
N ARG A 30 6.05 -3.44 11.58
CA ARG A 30 6.23 -4.28 10.39
C ARG A 30 6.25 -3.46 9.11
N PHE A 31 5.46 -2.40 9.06
CA PHE A 31 5.24 -1.57 7.88
C PHE A 31 5.92 -0.19 7.92
N ALA A 32 6.35 0.28 9.09
CA ALA A 32 7.09 1.52 9.24
C ALA A 32 8.34 1.53 8.34
N ASN A 33 8.49 2.61 7.58
CA ASN A 33 9.55 2.85 6.61
C ASN A 33 9.73 1.72 5.59
N ARG A 34 8.64 1.00 5.27
CA ARG A 34 8.68 -0.11 4.32
C ARG A 34 8.04 0.31 3.00
N LYS A 35 8.85 0.32 1.94
CA LYS A 35 8.38 0.51 0.56
C LYS A 35 7.65 -0.75 0.08
N GLY A 36 6.44 -0.58 -0.40
CA GLY A 36 5.68 -1.57 -1.17
C GLY A 36 5.53 -1.11 -2.61
N ILE A 37 5.00 -1.99 -3.46
CA ILE A 37 4.69 -1.70 -4.85
C ILE A 37 3.27 -2.13 -5.17
N ILE A 38 2.60 -1.39 -6.05
CA ILE A 38 1.33 -1.84 -6.63
C ILE A 38 1.61 -3.06 -7.49
N ASN A 39 1.08 -4.22 -7.08
CA ASN A 39 1.24 -5.50 -7.76
C ASN A 39 0.06 -5.82 -8.69
N GLY A 40 -1.06 -5.10 -8.54
CA GLY A 40 -2.26 -5.31 -9.31
C GLY A 40 -3.44 -4.61 -8.66
N TYR A 41 -4.64 -4.98 -9.09
CA TYR A 41 -5.88 -4.39 -8.63
C TYR A 41 -6.92 -5.50 -8.46
N ARG A 42 -7.71 -5.42 -7.39
CA ARG A 42 -8.89 -6.25 -7.26
C ARG A 42 -10.11 -5.37 -7.46
N GLY A 43 -10.96 -5.74 -8.42
CA GLY A 43 -12.10 -4.91 -8.81
C GLY A 43 -13.10 -4.79 -7.67
N GLN A 44 -13.58 -3.58 -7.42
CA GLN A 44 -14.76 -3.35 -6.59
C GLN A 44 -15.93 -2.98 -7.50
N PHE A 45 -17.07 -3.64 -7.27
CA PHE A 45 -18.35 -3.28 -7.87
C PHE A 45 -18.73 -1.86 -7.41
N GLY A 46 -18.74 -0.88 -8.32
CA GLY A 46 -19.51 0.36 -8.17
C GLY A 46 -18.79 1.66 -7.75
N THR A 47 -17.53 1.66 -7.31
CA THR A 47 -16.90 2.84 -6.65
C THR A 47 -15.87 3.61 -7.50
N GLY A 48 -15.72 3.30 -8.79
CA GLY A 48 -15.02 4.16 -9.77
C GLY A 48 -13.48 4.04 -9.81
N VAL A 49 -12.80 3.80 -8.68
CA VAL A 49 -11.35 3.53 -8.64
C VAL A 49 -11.06 2.20 -7.95
N PRO A 50 -10.41 1.23 -8.62
CA PRO A 50 -10.16 -0.06 -8.02
C PRO A 50 -9.14 0.03 -6.88
N GLU A 51 -9.32 -0.78 -5.85
CA GLU A 51 -8.37 -0.86 -4.75
C GLU A 51 -7.12 -1.66 -5.15
N PRO A 52 -5.91 -1.14 -4.87
CA PRO A 52 -4.68 -1.80 -5.24
C PRO A 52 -4.41 -3.04 -4.39
N ILE A 53 -3.72 -3.99 -5.01
CA ILE A 53 -3.02 -5.07 -4.35
C ILE A 53 -1.59 -4.56 -4.14
N VAL A 54 -1.14 -4.47 -2.89
CA VAL A 54 0.19 -3.96 -2.54
C VAL A 54 1.09 -5.12 -2.14
N LEU A 55 2.24 -5.23 -2.81
CA LEU A 55 3.29 -6.18 -2.46
C LEU A 55 4.41 -5.45 -1.72
N PHE A 56 4.68 -5.87 -0.49
CA PHE A 56 5.85 -5.48 0.26
C PHE A 56 6.91 -6.57 0.12
N PRO A 57 7.97 -6.35 -0.68
CA PRO A 57 9.00 -7.37 -0.91
C PRO A 57 9.73 -7.71 0.39
N LYS A 58 10.35 -8.89 0.43
CA LYS A 58 11.21 -9.31 1.54
C LYS A 58 12.32 -8.28 1.75
N SER A 59 12.54 -7.87 3.00
CA SER A 59 13.61 -6.92 3.35
C SER A 59 14.25 -7.32 4.67
N GLY A 60 15.51 -7.76 4.61
CA GLY A 60 16.25 -8.32 5.74
C GLY A 60 15.48 -9.45 6.42
N ARG A 61 15.15 -9.25 7.71
CA ARG A 61 14.36 -10.20 8.52
C ARG A 61 12.84 -10.12 8.29
N ARG A 62 12.35 -9.11 7.56
CA ARG A 62 10.92 -8.93 7.29
C ARG A 62 10.52 -9.79 6.09
N SER A 63 9.60 -10.72 6.31
CA SER A 63 9.04 -11.57 5.26
C SER A 63 8.23 -10.75 4.24
N GLU A 64 8.15 -11.24 3.02
CA GLU A 64 7.28 -10.70 1.98
C GLU A 64 5.81 -10.69 2.46
N VAL A 65 5.08 -9.65 2.06
CA VAL A 65 3.66 -9.50 2.40
C VAL A 65 2.90 -9.01 1.18
N LYS A 66 1.85 -9.74 0.80
CA LYS A 66 0.91 -9.30 -0.22
C LYS A 66 -0.42 -8.95 0.44
N LEU A 67 -0.83 -7.69 0.30
CA LEU A 67 -2.10 -7.19 0.81
C LEU A 67 -3.03 -6.93 -0.36
N PHE A 68 -4.29 -7.35 -0.22
CA PHE A 68 -5.33 -7.16 -1.23
C PHE A 68 -6.24 -6.03 -0.78
N GLU A 69 -6.83 -5.33 -1.76
CA GLU A 69 -7.90 -4.35 -1.49
C GLU A 69 -7.46 -3.31 -0.45
N VAL A 70 -6.27 -2.74 -0.65
CA VAL A 70 -5.72 -1.75 0.29
C VAL A 70 -6.32 -0.38 -0.03
N PRO A 71 -7.08 0.25 0.89
CA PRO A 71 -7.69 1.54 0.60
C PRO A 71 -6.65 2.61 0.30
N TRP A 72 -6.89 3.40 -0.74
CA TRP A 72 -6.01 4.50 -1.14
C TRP A 72 -5.77 5.52 -0.02
N SER A 73 -6.75 5.73 0.87
CA SER A 73 -6.63 6.61 2.03
C SER A 73 -5.55 6.21 3.03
N ARG A 74 -5.07 4.95 2.98
CA ARG A 74 -4.02 4.43 3.85
C ARG A 74 -2.64 4.50 3.22
N LEU A 75 -2.57 4.80 1.92
CA LEU A 75 -1.32 4.80 1.16
C LEU A 75 -0.86 6.22 0.86
N GLU A 76 0.45 6.39 0.78
CA GLU A 76 1.09 7.52 0.14
C GLU A 76 1.98 7.03 -1.00
N LEU A 77 2.02 7.83 -2.07
CA LEU A 77 2.86 7.57 -3.23
C LEU A 77 4.28 8.01 -2.91
N LEU A 78 5.24 7.18 -3.30
CA LEU A 78 6.64 7.54 -3.24
C LEU A 78 7.10 8.08 -4.61
N PRO A 79 8.12 8.95 -4.65
CA PRO A 79 8.75 9.30 -5.91
C PRO A 79 9.24 8.03 -6.62
N GLU A 80 9.08 7.99 -7.95
CA GLU A 80 9.74 7.00 -8.78
C GLU A 80 11.24 7.32 -8.73
N ASP A 81 12.03 6.39 -8.17
CA ASP A 81 13.50 6.48 -8.15
C ASP A 81 14.08 6.29 -9.57
#